data_AF-A0A0D6G6Y7-F1
#
_entry.id   AF-A0A0D6G6Y7-F1
#
_cell.length_a   1.000
_cell.length_b   1.000
_cell.length_c   1.000
_cell.angle_alpha   90.00
_cell.angle_beta   90.00
_cell.angle_gamma   90.00
#
_symmetry.space_group_name_H-M   'P 1'
#
loop_
_entity.id
_entity.type
_entity.pdbx_description
1 polymer ?
#
loop_
_entity_poly.entity_id
_entity_poly.type
_entity_poly.pdbx_seq_one_letter_code
_entity_poly.pdbx_strand_id
1 'polypeptide(L)'
;MEVRNDGAQLWARSGVVLGDSKAVLGRQGVMLGPDPGSTAVCTIGGVIADNSGGMRCSVERDVYHSIVDARIVLPSDTIVDTAAGDLRFQEQTPELHAGLLELRDRIRSDSVLADRLRNKFSIRNTNGIRLNAFLDKDQPVKILLKLMVSSEGNFGAVTESVINTVRLPRKRL
;
A
#
# COMPACT_ATOMS: atom_id res chain seq x y z
N MET A 1 -14.54 -1.05 -9.53
CA MET A 1 -13.45 -2.01 -9.31
C MET A 1 -13.44 -3.01 -10.44
N GLU A 2 -12.32 -3.66 -10.67
CA GLU A 2 -12.07 -4.58 -11.78
C GLU A 2 -11.10 -5.68 -11.31
N VAL A 3 -11.41 -6.93 -11.62
CA VAL A 3 -10.51 -8.06 -11.35
C VAL A 3 -9.67 -8.30 -12.60
N ARG A 4 -8.34 -8.28 -12.44
CA ARG A 4 -7.37 -8.35 -13.53
C ARG A 4 -6.52 -9.61 -13.42
N ASN A 5 -5.86 -9.97 -14.52
CA ASN A 5 -4.87 -11.03 -14.59
C ASN A 5 -5.38 -12.36 -14.01
N ASP A 6 -6.55 -12.80 -14.47
CA ASP A 6 -7.21 -14.05 -14.03
C ASP A 6 -7.36 -14.15 -12.50
N GLY A 7 -7.75 -13.04 -11.87
CA GLY A 7 -7.93 -12.98 -10.43
C GLY A 7 -6.67 -12.63 -9.64
N ALA A 8 -5.49 -12.54 -10.25
CA ALA A 8 -4.26 -12.23 -9.52
C ALA A 8 -4.23 -10.81 -8.93
N GLN A 9 -5.00 -9.88 -9.49
CA GLN A 9 -5.02 -8.49 -9.06
C GLN A 9 -6.43 -7.92 -8.99
N LEU A 10 -6.65 -7.01 -8.05
CA LEU A 10 -7.82 -6.15 -8.00
C LEU A 10 -7.39 -4.71 -8.27
N TRP A 11 -7.97 -4.08 -9.29
CA TRP A 11 -8.00 -2.63 -9.39
C TRP A 11 -9.27 -2.09 -8.72
N ALA A 12 -9.15 -1.09 -7.85
CA ALA A 12 -10.29 -0.51 -7.16
C ALA A 12 -10.12 0.99 -6.89
N ARG A 13 -11.24 1.70 -6.90
CA ARG A 13 -11.33 3.07 -6.37
C ARG A 13 -11.39 3.03 -4.86
N SER A 14 -10.89 4.07 -4.21
CA SER A 14 -10.76 4.13 -2.75
C SER A 14 -12.07 4.02 -1.99
N GLY A 15 -13.20 4.46 -2.57
CA GLY A 15 -14.52 4.37 -1.95
C GLY A 15 -15.17 2.98 -2.03
N VAL A 16 -14.57 2.01 -2.71
CA VAL A 16 -15.12 0.64 -2.79
C VAL A 16 -15.12 0.01 -1.41
N VAL A 17 -16.27 -0.49 -0.97
CA VAL A 17 -16.39 -1.23 0.30
C VAL A 17 -15.66 -2.57 0.19
N LEU A 18 -14.88 -2.92 1.23
CA LEU A 18 -14.07 -4.14 1.22
C LEU A 18 -14.94 -5.40 1.04
N GLY A 19 -16.10 -5.45 1.69
CA GLY A 19 -17.08 -6.53 1.55
C GLY A 19 -17.54 -6.75 0.12
N ASP A 20 -17.78 -5.68 -0.63
CA ASP A 20 -18.18 -5.77 -2.04
C ASP A 20 -17.05 -6.35 -2.89
N SER A 21 -15.81 -5.89 -2.65
CA SER A 21 -14.63 -6.42 -3.33
C SER A 21 -14.42 -7.91 -3.07
N LYS A 22 -14.69 -8.35 -1.82
CA LYS A 22 -14.62 -9.76 -1.42
C LYS A 22 -15.67 -10.60 -2.12
N ALA A 23 -16.90 -10.10 -2.28
CA ALA A 23 -17.96 -10.81 -3.00
C ALA A 23 -17.58 -11.04 -4.48
N VAL A 24 -16.94 -10.05 -5.13
CA VAL A 24 -16.49 -10.18 -6.52
C VAL A 24 -15.28 -11.08 -6.66
N LEU A 25 -14.26 -10.91 -5.80
CA LEU A 25 -13.05 -11.76 -5.82
C LEU A 25 -13.36 -13.23 -5.46
N GLY A 26 -14.32 -13.46 -4.56
CA GLY A 26 -14.72 -14.81 -4.15
C GLY A 26 -15.24 -15.66 -5.31
N ARG A 27 -15.85 -15.06 -6.34
CA ARG A 27 -16.29 -15.75 -7.57
C ARG A 27 -15.11 -16.31 -8.37
N GLN A 28 -13.93 -15.71 -8.23
CA GLN A 28 -12.67 -16.12 -8.85
C GLN A 28 -11.81 -16.99 -7.91
N GLY A 29 -12.32 -17.38 -6.75
CA GLY A 29 -11.59 -18.20 -5.78
C GLY A 29 -10.36 -17.50 -5.18
N VAL A 30 -10.37 -16.16 -5.14
CA VAL A 30 -9.32 -15.32 -4.58
C VAL A 30 -9.88 -14.33 -3.57
N MET A 31 -9.01 -13.69 -2.79
CA MET A 31 -9.35 -12.63 -1.84
C MET A 31 -8.19 -11.63 -1.72
N LEU A 32 -8.47 -10.44 -1.19
CA LEU A 32 -7.41 -9.58 -0.68
C LEU A 32 -6.86 -10.16 0.64
N GLY A 33 -5.57 -9.93 0.91
CA GLY A 33 -4.96 -10.28 2.18
C GLY A 33 -5.56 -9.57 3.42
N PRO A 34 -5.86 -8.26 3.40
CA PRO A 34 -6.50 -7.58 4.52
C PRO A 34 -7.93 -8.06 4.79
N ASP A 35 -8.25 -8.28 6.07
CA ASP A 35 -9.55 -8.78 6.56
C ASP A 35 -10.05 -8.11 7.86
N PRO A 36 -10.08 -6.76 7.97
CA PRO A 36 -10.56 -6.08 9.17
C PRO A 36 -11.99 -6.48 9.55
N GLY A 37 -12.29 -6.45 10.86
CA GLY A 37 -13.63 -6.77 11.39
C GLY A 37 -14.75 -5.88 10.82
N SER A 38 -14.40 -4.68 10.38
CA SER A 38 -15.27 -3.71 9.71
C SER A 38 -15.46 -3.97 8.20
N THR A 39 -15.20 -5.19 7.71
CA THR A 39 -15.27 -5.56 6.27
C THR A 39 -16.55 -5.06 5.57
N ALA A 40 -17.69 -5.02 6.27
CA ALA A 40 -18.96 -4.59 5.69
C ALA A 40 -19.07 -3.08 5.40
N VAL A 41 -18.18 -2.25 5.97
CA VAL A 41 -18.28 -0.78 5.90
C VAL A 41 -16.96 -0.09 5.55
N CYS A 42 -15.81 -0.67 5.91
CA CYS A 42 -14.52 -0.09 5.57
C CYS A 42 -14.29 -0.10 4.05
N THR A 43 -13.59 0.91 3.58
CA THR A 43 -13.31 1.09 2.16
C THR A 43 -11.87 0.69 1.83
N ILE A 44 -11.58 0.41 0.55
CA ILE A 44 -10.22 0.10 0.09
C ILE A 44 -9.24 1.23 0.45
N GLY A 45 -9.66 2.50 0.32
CA GLY A 45 -8.85 3.65 0.70
C GLY A 45 -8.47 3.67 2.17
N GLY A 46 -9.44 3.45 3.07
CA GLY A 46 -9.18 3.35 4.50
C GLY A 46 -8.29 2.16 4.85
N VAL A 47 -8.53 1.01 4.20
CA VAL A 47 -7.69 -0.18 4.39
C VAL A 47 -6.23 0.09 4.02
N ILE A 48 -5.97 0.86 2.96
CA ILE A 48 -4.63 1.30 2.58
C ILE A 48 -4.07 2.30 3.60
N ALA A 49 -4.83 3.36 3.89
CA ALA A 49 -4.40 4.47 4.75
C ALA A 49 -4.03 4.00 6.17
N ASP A 50 -4.71 2.97 6.68
CA ASP A 50 -4.49 2.44 8.03
C ASP A 50 -3.66 1.14 8.03
N ASN A 51 -3.23 0.67 6.85
CA ASN A 51 -2.69 -0.68 6.64
C ASN A 51 -3.50 -1.77 7.39
N SER A 52 -4.84 -1.65 7.30
CA SER A 52 -5.77 -2.47 8.08
C SER A 52 -5.57 -3.95 7.79
N GLY A 53 -5.78 -4.77 8.82
CA GLY A 53 -5.82 -6.23 8.68
C GLY A 53 -6.76 -6.85 9.71
N GLY A 54 -6.83 -8.18 9.75
CA GLY A 54 -7.60 -8.94 10.72
C GLY A 54 -6.91 -10.26 11.07
N MET A 55 -7.66 -11.23 11.58
CA MET A 55 -7.09 -12.49 12.08
C MET A 55 -6.41 -13.33 10.99
N ARG A 56 -6.75 -13.14 9.71
CA ARG A 56 -6.21 -13.93 8.58
C ARG A 56 -5.10 -13.21 7.83
N CYS A 57 -4.90 -11.93 8.10
CA CYS A 57 -3.85 -11.12 7.48
C CYS A 57 -2.49 -11.42 8.13
N SER A 58 -1.54 -11.95 7.39
CA SER A 58 -0.14 -12.05 7.85
C SER A 58 0.64 -10.84 7.37
N VAL A 59 1.87 -10.64 7.87
CA VAL A 59 2.71 -9.50 7.45
C VAL A 59 2.89 -9.51 5.93
N GLU A 60 3.17 -10.68 5.36
CA GLU A 60 3.44 -10.86 3.94
C GLU A 60 2.22 -10.62 3.05
N ARG A 61 1.03 -10.53 3.64
CA ARG A 61 -0.26 -10.37 2.94
C ARG A 61 -0.92 -9.03 3.20
N ASP A 62 -0.35 -8.19 4.05
CA ASP A 62 -0.91 -6.87 4.29
C ASP A 62 -0.83 -5.98 3.04
N VAL A 63 -1.45 -4.81 3.09
CA VAL A 63 -1.47 -3.89 1.95
C VAL A 63 -0.06 -3.42 1.61
N TYR A 64 0.78 -3.20 2.61
CA TYR A 64 2.16 -2.76 2.39
C TYR A 64 2.93 -3.74 1.50
N HIS A 65 2.70 -5.04 1.63
CA HIS A 65 3.37 -6.04 0.79
C HIS A 65 2.63 -6.32 -0.52
N SER A 66 1.30 -6.21 -0.53
CA SER A 66 0.47 -6.59 -1.68
C SER A 66 0.14 -5.46 -2.66
N ILE A 67 0.26 -4.17 -2.27
CA ILE A 67 0.01 -3.04 -3.17
C ILE A 67 1.06 -2.96 -4.27
N VAL A 68 0.58 -2.86 -5.51
CA VAL A 68 1.38 -2.87 -6.74
C VAL A 68 1.57 -1.45 -7.24
N ASP A 69 0.45 -0.72 -7.40
CA ASP A 69 0.40 0.65 -7.88
C ASP A 69 -0.79 1.40 -7.28
N ALA A 70 -0.71 2.74 -7.31
CA ALA A 70 -1.77 3.63 -6.86
C ALA A 70 -1.80 4.92 -7.68
N ARG A 71 -2.99 5.53 -7.73
CA ARG A 71 -3.18 6.93 -8.14
C ARG A 71 -3.35 7.78 -6.91
N ILE A 72 -2.47 8.76 -6.72
CA ILE A 72 -2.35 9.55 -5.49
C ILE A 72 -2.54 11.02 -5.84
N VAL A 73 -3.45 11.69 -5.13
CA VAL A 73 -3.60 13.15 -5.17
C VAL A 73 -2.79 13.73 -4.03
N LEU A 74 -1.77 14.51 -4.36
CA LEU A 74 -0.92 15.20 -3.38
C LEU A 74 -1.53 16.55 -2.97
N PRO A 75 -1.12 17.13 -1.83
CA PRO A 75 -1.56 18.48 -1.41
C PRO A 75 -1.20 19.60 -2.39
N SER A 76 -0.25 19.36 -3.30
CA SER A 76 0.12 20.26 -4.39
C SER A 76 -0.83 20.18 -5.60
N ASP A 77 -1.98 19.52 -5.47
CA ASP A 77 -2.92 19.15 -6.54
C ASP A 77 -2.34 18.22 -7.62
N THR A 78 -1.08 17.80 -7.46
CA THR A 78 -0.43 16.90 -8.41
C THR A 78 -1.00 15.49 -8.26
N ILE A 79 -1.41 14.91 -9.38
CA ILE A 79 -1.87 13.52 -9.44
C ILE A 79 -0.72 12.65 -9.92
N VAL A 80 -0.21 11.83 -9.00
CA VAL A 80 0.84 10.85 -9.26
C VAL A 80 0.21 9.51 -9.58
N ASP A 81 0.52 8.95 -10.74
CA ASP A 81 0.24 7.56 -11.09
C ASP A 81 1.54 6.76 -10.94
N THR A 82 1.61 5.88 -9.93
CA THR A 82 2.85 5.15 -9.66
C THR A 82 3.17 4.10 -10.72
N ALA A 83 2.20 3.72 -11.55
CA ALA A 83 2.42 2.81 -12.67
C ALA A 83 3.15 3.50 -13.84
N ALA A 84 3.11 4.85 -13.91
CA ALA A 84 3.81 5.63 -14.92
C ALA A 84 5.34 5.69 -14.70
N GLY A 85 5.82 5.22 -13.55
CA GLY A 85 7.25 5.06 -13.26
C GLY A 85 7.91 6.30 -12.64
N ASP A 86 9.17 6.10 -12.22
CA ASP A 86 9.89 7.07 -11.38
C ASP A 86 10.29 8.34 -12.13
N LEU A 87 10.63 8.24 -13.42
CA LEU A 87 10.96 9.40 -14.26
C LEU A 87 9.77 10.36 -14.36
N ARG A 88 8.56 9.84 -14.58
CA ARG A 88 7.35 10.66 -14.64
C ARG A 88 7.10 11.36 -13.31
N PHE A 89 7.29 10.65 -12.20
CA PHE A 89 7.15 11.22 -10.87
C PHE A 89 8.19 12.33 -10.60
N GLN A 90 9.44 12.14 -11.03
CA GLN A 90 10.49 13.15 -10.93
C GLN A 90 10.15 14.42 -11.73
N GLU A 91 9.65 14.27 -12.96
CA GLU A 91 9.20 15.39 -13.79
C GLU A 91 8.05 16.18 -13.15
N GLN A 92 7.10 15.47 -12.54
CA GLN A 92 5.90 16.07 -11.94
C GLN A 92 6.19 16.77 -10.60
N THR A 93 7.06 16.19 -9.78
CA THR A 93 7.33 16.68 -8.41
C THR A 93 8.82 16.59 -8.07
N PRO A 94 9.69 17.39 -8.71
CA PRO A 94 11.14 17.25 -8.58
C PRO A 94 11.64 17.45 -7.14
N GLU A 95 11.05 18.39 -6.40
CA GLU A 95 11.43 18.66 -5.00
C GLU A 95 11.10 17.49 -4.07
N LEU A 96 9.88 16.92 -4.19
CA LEU A 96 9.48 15.76 -3.41
C LEU A 96 10.32 14.53 -3.77
N HIS A 97 10.60 14.32 -5.05
CA HIS A 97 11.46 13.24 -5.52
C HIS A 97 12.87 13.32 -4.90
N ALA A 98 13.49 14.51 -4.97
CA ALA A 98 14.81 14.75 -4.39
C ALA A 98 14.80 14.58 -2.86
N GLY A 99 13.79 15.10 -2.16
CA GLY A 99 13.66 14.95 -0.71
C GLY A 99 13.50 13.49 -0.26
N LEU A 100 12.77 12.68 -1.03
CA LEU A 100 12.66 11.24 -0.76
C LEU A 100 13.99 10.51 -0.95
N LEU A 101 14.80 10.88 -1.94
CA LEU A 101 16.15 10.34 -2.12
C LEU A 101 17.08 10.72 -0.96
N GLU A 102 17.08 11.99 -0.56
CA GLU A 102 17.89 12.46 0.56
C GLU A 102 17.54 11.71 1.86
N LEU A 103 16.24 11.59 2.16
CA LEU A 103 15.76 10.84 3.32
C LEU A 103 16.14 9.37 3.25
N ARG A 104 16.02 8.74 2.08
CA ARG A 104 16.43 7.35 1.86
C ARG A 104 17.91 7.17 2.19
N ASP A 105 18.76 8.01 1.64
CA ASP A 105 20.21 7.89 1.77
C ASP A 105 20.66 8.19 3.20
N ARG A 106 20.04 9.18 3.86
CA ARG A 106 20.26 9.50 5.28
C ARG A 106 19.85 8.37 6.20
N ILE A 107 18.71 7.73 5.96
CA ILE A 107 18.23 6.60 6.79
C ILE A 107 19.14 5.38 6.60
N ARG A 108 19.61 5.13 5.37
CA ARG A 108 20.45 3.97 5.05
C ARG A 108 21.89 4.12 5.53
N SER A 109 22.40 5.34 5.64
CA SER A 109 23.74 5.60 6.18
C SER A 109 23.82 5.48 7.71
N ASP A 110 22.69 5.58 8.40
CA ASP A 110 22.58 5.33 9.84
C ASP A 110 22.21 3.84 10.09
N SER A 111 23.24 3.01 10.31
CA SER A 111 23.04 1.57 10.54
C SER A 111 22.20 1.28 11.79
N VAL A 112 22.31 2.10 12.84
CA VAL A 112 21.55 1.94 14.08
C VAL A 112 20.06 2.17 13.84
N LEU A 113 19.73 3.25 13.12
CA LEU A 113 18.35 3.52 12.72
C LEU A 113 17.83 2.45 11.77
N ALA A 114 18.61 2.04 10.76
CA ALA A 114 18.22 1.02 9.80
C ALA A 114 17.88 -0.31 10.49
N ASP A 115 18.72 -0.78 11.42
CA ASP A 115 18.45 -2.02 12.17
C ASP A 115 17.24 -1.88 13.09
N ARG A 116 17.06 -0.72 13.73
CA ARG A 116 15.86 -0.44 14.51
C ARG A 116 14.60 -0.51 13.66
N LEU A 117 14.61 0.04 12.45
CA LEU A 117 13.48 0.00 11.52
C LEU A 117 13.18 -1.44 11.06
N ARG A 118 14.21 -2.20 10.66
CA ARG A 118 14.07 -3.63 10.30
C ARG A 118 13.43 -4.43 11.43
N ASN A 119 13.93 -4.27 12.64
CA ASN A 119 13.38 -4.96 13.81
C ASN A 119 11.94 -4.51 14.10
N LYS A 120 11.66 -3.20 14.08
CA LYS A 120 10.33 -2.64 14.36
C LYS A 120 9.25 -3.15 13.41
N PHE A 121 9.59 -3.36 12.14
CA PHE A 121 8.64 -3.77 11.09
C PHE A 121 8.76 -5.25 10.68
N SER A 122 9.58 -6.03 11.39
CA SER A 122 9.68 -7.50 11.23
C SER A 122 8.40 -8.25 11.64
N ILE A 123 7.59 -7.61 12.50
CA ILE A 123 6.28 -8.06 12.91
C ILE A 123 5.21 -7.11 12.38
N ARG A 124 3.94 -7.53 12.45
CA ARG A 124 2.84 -6.63 12.05
C ARG A 124 2.88 -5.39 12.93
N ASN A 125 3.03 -4.24 12.28
CA ASN A 125 3.05 -2.93 12.93
C ASN A 125 2.32 -1.92 12.04
N THR A 126 1.19 -1.44 12.54
CA THR A 126 0.33 -0.45 11.87
C THR A 126 0.35 0.89 12.60
N ASN A 127 1.38 1.13 13.43
CA ASN A 127 1.49 2.35 14.23
C ASN A 127 2.49 3.33 13.61
N GLY A 128 1.96 4.47 13.18
CA GLY A 128 2.73 5.56 12.60
C GLY A 128 3.26 5.25 11.20
N ILE A 129 4.15 6.13 10.73
CA ILE A 129 4.63 6.10 9.34
C ILE A 129 5.55 4.89 9.11
N ARG A 130 5.30 4.14 8.03
CA ARG A 130 6.06 2.97 7.58
C ARG A 130 7.41 3.34 6.99
N LEU A 131 8.31 3.88 7.82
CA LEU A 131 9.64 4.34 7.41
C LEU A 131 10.55 3.22 6.86
N ASN A 132 10.21 1.94 7.04
CA ASN A 132 10.89 0.86 6.34
C ASN A 132 10.74 0.96 4.81
N ALA A 133 9.81 1.77 4.29
CA ALA A 133 9.74 2.10 2.85
C ALA A 133 11.07 2.59 2.29
N PHE A 134 11.83 3.37 3.06
CA PHE A 134 13.16 3.88 2.68
C PHE A 134 14.25 2.79 2.67
N LEU A 135 14.03 1.66 3.36
CA LEU A 135 14.92 0.50 3.31
C LEU A 135 14.51 -0.46 2.19
N ASP A 136 13.21 -0.60 1.94
CA ASP A 136 12.65 -1.64 1.06
C ASP A 136 12.56 -1.24 -0.43
N LYS A 137 12.67 0.05 -0.73
CA LYS A 137 12.54 0.61 -2.09
C LYS A 137 13.64 1.61 -2.40
N ASP A 138 14.14 1.55 -3.63
CA ASP A 138 15.15 2.48 -4.13
C ASP A 138 14.51 3.66 -4.86
N GLN A 139 13.52 3.41 -5.72
CA GLN A 139 12.86 4.44 -6.51
C GLN A 139 11.90 5.28 -5.65
N PRO A 140 12.03 6.63 -5.64
CA PRO A 140 11.14 7.54 -4.92
C PRO A 140 9.65 7.31 -5.14
N VAL A 141 9.20 7.02 -6.37
CA VAL A 141 7.77 6.73 -6.63
C VAL A 141 7.28 5.49 -5.89
N LYS A 142 8.15 4.49 -5.73
CA LYS A 142 7.83 3.26 -4.98
C LYS A 142 7.98 3.46 -3.47
N ILE A 143 8.88 4.34 -3.02
CA ILE A 143 8.93 4.79 -1.62
C ILE A 143 7.62 5.51 -1.28
N LEU A 144 7.19 6.47 -2.10
CA LEU A 144 5.91 7.19 -1.93
C LEU A 144 4.74 6.20 -1.84
N LEU A 145 4.63 5.25 -2.78
CA LEU A 145 3.58 4.22 -2.76
C LEU A 145 3.52 3.49 -1.41
N LYS A 146 4.67 3.11 -0.86
CA LYS A 146 4.76 2.40 0.42
C LYS A 146 4.48 3.31 1.62
N LEU A 147 4.87 4.59 1.55
CA LEU A 147 4.53 5.60 2.57
C LEU A 147 3.04 5.93 2.63
N MET A 148 2.30 5.80 1.52
CA MET A 148 0.84 5.96 1.51
C MET A 148 0.13 4.89 2.34
N VAL A 149 0.76 3.72 2.52
CA VAL A 149 0.24 2.66 3.37
C VAL A 149 0.57 2.97 4.83
N SER A 150 -0.44 2.98 5.70
CA SER A 150 -0.32 3.47 7.10
C SER A 150 -0.07 4.98 7.22
N SER A 151 -0.42 5.76 6.18
CA SER A 151 -0.28 7.22 6.19
C SER A 151 -1.34 7.95 7.00
N GLU A 152 -2.48 7.30 7.29
CA GLU A 152 -3.66 7.92 7.91
C GLU A 152 -4.14 9.19 7.14
N GLY A 153 -3.83 9.27 5.84
CA GLY A 153 -4.17 10.41 4.98
C GLY A 153 -3.24 11.63 5.09
N ASN A 154 -2.16 11.57 5.87
CA ASN A 154 -1.28 12.73 6.12
C ASN A 154 -0.54 13.25 4.87
N PHE A 155 -0.28 12.40 3.88
CA PHE A 155 0.54 12.76 2.71
C PHE A 155 -0.25 13.04 1.43
N GLY A 156 -1.57 12.82 1.47
CA GLY A 156 -2.44 12.90 0.30
C GLY A 156 -3.50 11.81 0.28
N ALA A 157 -4.25 11.75 -0.81
CA ALA A 157 -5.34 10.80 -0.98
C ALA A 157 -5.03 9.79 -2.08
N VAL A 158 -5.01 8.50 -1.73
CA VAL A 158 -5.12 7.44 -2.74
C VAL A 158 -6.52 7.49 -3.31
N THR A 159 -6.67 7.54 -4.63
CA THR A 159 -7.97 7.54 -5.33
C THR A 159 -8.24 6.21 -6.04
N GLU A 160 -7.19 5.55 -6.51
CA GLU A 160 -7.23 4.25 -7.18
C GLU A 160 -6.04 3.43 -6.73
N SER A 161 -6.18 2.10 -6.72
CA SER A 161 -5.12 1.18 -6.34
C SER A 161 -5.20 -0.13 -7.12
N VAL A 162 -4.05 -0.77 -7.30
CA VAL A 162 -3.91 -2.15 -7.76
C VAL A 162 -3.28 -2.95 -6.63
N ILE A 163 -3.96 -4.01 -6.19
CA ILE A 163 -3.53 -4.85 -5.07
C ILE A 163 -3.50 -6.31 -5.53
N ASN A 164 -2.40 -7.01 -5.24
CA ASN A 164 -2.30 -8.44 -5.49
C ASN A 164 -3.26 -9.21 -4.58
N THR A 165 -3.90 -10.23 -5.14
CA THR A 165 -4.80 -11.12 -4.41
C THR A 165 -4.05 -12.34 -3.91
N VAL A 166 -4.69 -13.09 -3.01
CA VAL A 166 -4.25 -14.40 -2.55
C VAL A 166 -5.36 -15.42 -2.80
N ARG A 167 -5.00 -16.70 -2.90
CA ARG A 167 -5.98 -17.78 -3.05
C ARG A 167 -6.91 -17.84 -1.84
N LEU A 168 -8.20 -17.99 -2.10
CA LEU A 168 -9.19 -18.21 -1.06
C LEU A 168 -8.96 -19.61 -0.43
N PRO A 169 -8.85 -19.73 0.90
CA PRO A 169 -8.68 -21.03 1.55
C PRO A 169 -9.85 -21.98 1.26
N ARG A 170 -9.56 -23.24 0.92
CA ARG A 170 -10.56 -24.27 0.62
C ARG A 170 -11.39 -24.72 1.83
N LYS A 171 -10.90 -24.49 3.06
CA LYS A 171 -11.60 -24.79 4.31
C LYS A 171 -11.67 -23.52 5.16
N ARG A 172 -12.84 -23.27 5.77
CA ARG A 172 -12.94 -22.31 6.88
C ARG A 172 -12.17 -22.89 8.06
N LEU A 173 -11.09 -22.21 8.46
CA LEU A 173 -10.51 -22.38 9.79
C LEU A 173 -11.51 -21.91 10.84
#